data_AF-A0A971MRE6-F1
#
_entry.id   AF-A0A971MRE6-F1
#
_cell.length_a   1.000
_cell.length_b   1.000
_cell.length_c   1.000
_cell.angle_alpha   90.00
_cell.angle_beta   90.00
_cell.angle_gamma   90.00
#
_symmetry.space_group_name_H-M   'P 1'
#
loop_
_entity.id
_entity.type
_entity.pdbx_description
1 polymer ?
#
loop_
_entity_poly.entity_id
_entity_poly.type
_entity_poly.pdbx_seq_one_letter_code
_entity_poly.pdbx_strand_id
1 'polypeptide(L)'
;MNTVSAVLLALALSSDGFVVGVAYGARKIRIPPGSLLLICLASMLAVGISMIAGEVLAKFFDPLAARTLGAVALMAVGLWFFGESLRNWQGRNETGENNAIATLRIKPLGIIIQVLREPSRADLDSSGVISFREAFLLGTALALDALGAGMGASLSGFKPALTVPLVGCCKFLLINAGLRWGAAIKNGMLRNGSGLLSGFILFMLGFIEIMG
;
A
#
# COMPACT_ATOMS: atom_id res chain seq x y z
N MET A 1 10.90 6.01 23.00
CA MET A 1 10.16 4.85 22.46
C MET A 1 11.14 3.74 22.13
N ASN A 2 10.74 2.49 22.37
CA ASN A 2 11.59 1.31 22.17
C ASN A 2 11.82 1.05 20.68
N THR A 3 13.03 0.61 20.34
CA THR A 3 13.43 0.16 19.01
C THR A 3 12.52 -0.94 18.47
N VAL A 4 12.00 -1.81 19.34
CA VAL A 4 11.05 -2.88 19.00
C VAL A 4 9.77 -2.33 18.36
N SER A 5 9.16 -1.28 18.94
CA SER A 5 7.95 -0.67 18.39
C SER A 5 8.21 -0.03 17.02
N ALA A 6 9.41 0.51 16.80
CA ALA A 6 9.78 1.12 15.53
C ALA A 6 9.98 0.06 14.42
N VAL A 7 10.52 -1.11 14.78
CA VAL A 7 10.62 -2.26 13.86
C VAL A 7 9.23 -2.78 13.49
N LEU A 8 8.34 -2.95 14.47
CA LEU A 8 6.97 -3.39 14.21
C LEU A 8 6.20 -2.41 13.32
N LEU A 9 6.34 -1.11 13.59
CA LEU A 9 5.78 -0.06 12.74
C LEU A 9 6.35 -0.11 11.31
N ALA A 10 7.66 -0.26 11.18
CA ALA A 10 8.31 -0.34 9.87
C ALA A 10 7.86 -1.56 9.06
N LEU A 11 7.64 -2.69 9.73
CA LEU A 11 7.05 -3.88 9.11
C LEU A 11 5.61 -3.64 8.66
N ALA A 12 4.78 -3.02 9.50
CA ALA A 12 3.40 -2.69 9.15
C ALA A 12 3.32 -1.75 7.93
N LEU A 13 4.11 -0.67 7.93
CA LEU A 13 4.22 0.31 6.84
C LEU A 13 4.79 -0.26 5.53
N SER A 14 5.42 -1.43 5.58
CA SER A 14 6.09 -2.05 4.42
C SER A 14 5.38 -3.32 3.95
N SER A 15 4.27 -3.70 4.59
CA SER A 15 3.50 -4.91 4.31
C SER A 15 2.90 -4.91 2.91
N ASP A 16 2.53 -3.73 2.40
CA ASP A 16 2.13 -3.48 1.02
C ASP A 16 3.19 -3.99 0.02
N GLY A 17 4.46 -3.71 0.28
CA GLY A 17 5.59 -4.17 -0.52
C GLY A 17 5.72 -5.70 -0.57
N PHE A 18 5.39 -6.39 0.52
CA PHE A 18 5.37 -7.85 0.54
C PHE A 18 4.27 -8.40 -0.38
N VAL A 19 3.06 -7.85 -0.30
CA VAL A 19 1.91 -8.25 -1.15
C VAL A 19 2.25 -8.06 -2.63
N VAL A 20 2.82 -6.90 -2.98
CA VAL A 20 3.32 -6.63 -4.35
C VAL A 20 4.40 -7.63 -4.76
N GLY A 21 5.37 -7.90 -3.88
CA GLY A 21 6.43 -8.87 -4.14
C GLY A 21 5.87 -10.26 -4.45
N VAL A 22 4.91 -10.75 -3.67
CA VAL A 22 4.26 -12.04 -3.91
C VAL A 22 3.51 -12.04 -5.24
N ALA A 23 2.74 -11.00 -5.53
CA ALA A 23 1.97 -10.88 -6.77
C ALA A 23 2.87 -10.91 -8.02
N TYR A 24 3.99 -10.19 -8.00
CA TYR A 24 4.96 -10.20 -9.10
C TYR A 24 5.76 -11.49 -9.18
N GLY A 25 6.18 -12.04 -8.04
CA GLY A 25 6.88 -13.32 -7.99
C GLY A 25 6.04 -14.44 -8.63
N ALA A 26 4.75 -14.49 -8.30
CA ALA A 26 3.80 -15.48 -8.84
C ALA A 26 3.58 -15.34 -10.36
N ARG A 27 3.69 -14.11 -10.88
CA ARG A 27 3.62 -13.80 -12.32
C ARG A 27 4.98 -13.88 -13.02
N LYS A 28 6.05 -14.24 -12.29
CA LYS A 28 7.45 -14.26 -12.77
C LYS A 28 7.92 -12.91 -13.33
N ILE A 29 7.34 -11.81 -12.85
CA ILE A 29 7.77 -10.45 -13.20
C ILE A 29 9.02 -10.13 -12.39
N ARG A 30 10.07 -9.68 -13.07
CA ARG A 30 11.35 -9.34 -12.44
C ARG A 30 11.42 -7.85 -12.12
N ILE A 31 11.80 -7.51 -10.89
CA ILE A 31 12.14 -6.14 -10.51
C ILE A 31 13.66 -6.01 -10.49
N PRO A 32 14.28 -5.24 -11.40
CA PRO A 32 15.72 -4.99 -11.35
C PRO A 32 16.06 -4.14 -10.10
N PRO A 33 17.29 -4.27 -9.56
CA PRO A 33 17.66 -3.63 -8.30
C PRO A 33 17.55 -2.10 -8.34
N GLY A 34 17.79 -1.47 -9.50
CA GLY A 34 17.61 -0.03 -9.66
C GLY A 34 16.15 0.42 -9.52
N SER A 35 15.21 -0.33 -10.12
CA SER A 35 13.77 -0.10 -9.96
C SER A 35 13.32 -0.33 -8.51
N LEU A 36 13.86 -1.37 -7.86
CA LEU A 36 13.55 -1.66 -6.46
C LEU A 36 14.04 -0.55 -5.51
N LEU A 37 15.25 -0.03 -5.74
CA LEU A 37 15.78 1.12 -5.02
C LEU A 37 14.89 2.35 -5.17
N LEU A 38 14.38 2.61 -6.38
CA LEU A 38 13.47 3.73 -6.62
C LEU A 38 12.17 3.61 -5.81
N ILE A 39 11.57 2.41 -5.75
CA ILE A 39 10.36 2.14 -4.96
C ILE A 39 10.63 2.37 -3.46
N CYS A 40 11.78 1.89 -2.96
CA CYS A 40 12.17 2.07 -1.57
C CYS A 40 12.41 3.55 -1.24
N LEU A 41 13.08 4.29 -2.12
CA LEU A 41 13.31 5.72 -1.99
C LEU A 41 12.00 6.51 -2.01
N ALA A 42 11.08 6.19 -2.92
CA ALA A 42 9.76 6.82 -2.97
C ALA A 42 9.00 6.63 -1.64
N SER A 43 9.04 5.42 -1.08
CA SER A 43 8.40 5.11 0.21
C SER A 43 9.08 5.84 1.37
N MET A 44 10.42 5.87 1.42
CA MET A 44 11.18 6.60 2.43
C MET A 44 10.90 8.10 2.39
N LEU A 45 10.86 8.69 1.20
CA LEU A 45 10.54 10.10 1.02
C LEU A 45 9.11 10.40 1.48
N ALA A 46 8.13 9.59 1.09
CA ALA A 46 6.75 9.79 1.48
C ALA A 46 6.55 9.67 3.00
N VAL A 47 7.07 8.62 3.63
CA VAL A 47 7.02 8.48 5.09
C VAL A 47 7.78 9.62 5.78
N GLY A 48 8.94 10.03 5.27
CA GLY A 48 9.70 11.15 5.81
C GLY A 48 8.93 12.47 5.76
N ILE A 49 8.38 12.83 4.60
CA ILE A 49 7.54 14.02 4.42
C ILE A 49 6.32 13.94 5.34
N SER A 50 5.68 12.77 5.41
CA SER A 50 4.50 12.59 6.25
C SER A 50 4.81 12.72 7.74
N MET A 51 5.93 12.15 8.21
CA MET A 51 6.31 12.28 9.61
C MET A 51 6.64 13.73 9.98
N ILE A 52 7.33 14.48 9.10
CA ILE A 52 7.58 15.92 9.29
C ILE A 52 6.26 16.68 9.35
N ALA A 53 5.34 16.41 8.42
CA ALA A 53 4.01 17.01 8.44
C ALA A 53 3.25 16.68 9.74
N GLY A 54 3.35 15.43 10.22
CA GLY A 54 2.80 15.01 11.50
C GLY A 54 3.41 15.72 12.71
N GLU A 55 4.71 16.01 12.70
CA GLU A 55 5.36 16.76 13.80
C GLU A 55 4.89 18.21 13.83
N VAL A 56 4.75 18.83 12.64
CA VAL A 56 4.19 20.19 12.52
C VAL A 56 2.75 20.19 13.02
N LEU A 57 1.96 19.21 12.61
CA LEU A 57 0.56 19.06 13.02
C LEU A 57 0.45 18.87 14.55
N ALA A 58 1.32 18.04 15.15
CA ALA A 58 1.35 17.81 16.59
C ALA A 58 1.54 19.08 17.42
N LYS A 59 2.21 20.11 16.88
CA LYS A 59 2.43 21.39 17.56
C LYS A 59 1.20 22.30 17.56
N PHE A 60 0.27 22.09 16.62
CA PHE A 60 -0.95 22.90 16.51
C PHE A 60 -2.16 22.28 17.22
N PHE A 61 -2.12 20.99 17.55
CA PHE A 61 -3.23 20.29 18.19
C PHE A 61 -2.97 20.00 19.67
N ASP A 62 -3.95 20.35 20.52
CA ASP A 62 -4.06 19.81 21.86
C ASP A 62 -4.19 18.26 21.76
N PRO A 63 -3.42 17.45 22.53
CA PRO A 63 -3.41 15.99 22.43
C PRO A 63 -4.79 15.32 22.40
N LEU A 64 -5.78 15.93 23.08
CA LEU A 64 -7.17 15.45 23.12
C LEU A 64 -7.93 15.69 21.80
N ALA A 65 -7.67 16.81 21.13
CA ALA A 65 -8.28 17.17 19.85
C ALA A 65 -7.74 16.33 18.69
N ALA A 66 -6.43 16.03 18.68
CA ALA A 66 -5.83 15.16 17.68
C ALA A 66 -6.40 13.74 17.75
N ARG A 67 -6.59 13.21 18.97
CA ARG A 67 -7.11 11.86 19.19
C ARG A 67 -8.58 11.73 18.76
N THR A 68 -9.40 12.73 19.06
CA THR A 68 -10.81 12.76 18.64
C THR A 68 -10.95 12.96 17.14
N LEU A 69 -10.19 13.86 16.53
CA LEU A 69 -10.22 14.06 15.08
C LEU A 69 -9.73 12.82 14.31
N GLY A 70 -8.67 12.17 14.77
CA GLY A 70 -8.18 10.93 14.16
C GLY A 70 -9.20 9.79 14.24
N ALA A 71 -9.87 9.64 15.39
CA ALA A 71 -10.92 8.64 15.56
C ALA A 71 -12.16 8.94 14.69
N VAL A 72 -12.60 10.20 14.61
CA VAL A 72 -13.72 10.61 13.75
C VAL A 72 -13.39 10.42 12.26
N ALA A 73 -12.17 10.76 11.83
CA ALA A 73 -11.75 10.54 10.46
C ALA A 73 -11.72 9.05 10.10
N LEU A 74 -11.16 8.20 10.97
CA LEU A 74 -11.16 6.74 10.76
C LEU A 74 -12.58 6.15 10.74
N MET A 75 -13.46 6.59 11.66
CA MET A 75 -14.86 6.18 11.66
C MET A 75 -15.56 6.58 10.36
N ALA A 76 -15.34 7.80 9.86
CA ALA A 76 -15.95 8.27 8.62
C ALA A 76 -15.47 7.49 7.38
N VAL A 77 -14.16 7.22 7.29
CA VAL A 77 -13.59 6.41 6.20
C VAL A 77 -14.13 4.97 6.26
N GLY A 78 -14.16 4.36 7.44
CA GLY A 78 -14.73 3.03 7.65
C GLY A 78 -16.22 2.95 7.28
N LEU A 79 -17.01 3.96 7.67
CA LEU A 79 -18.43 4.04 7.32
C LEU A 79 -18.66 4.19 5.81
N TRP A 80 -17.79 4.94 5.12
CA TRP A 80 -17.83 5.09 3.66
C TRP A 80 -17.53 3.78 2.95
N PHE A 81 -16.46 3.08 3.33
CA PHE A 81 -16.16 1.74 2.80
C PHE A 81 -17.27 0.73 3.10
N PHE A 82 -17.88 0.80 4.30
CA PHE A 82 -18.99 -0.07 4.69
C PHE A 82 -20.26 0.23 3.86
N GLY A 83 -20.58 1.50 3.65
CA GLY A 83 -21.71 1.92 2.80
C GLY A 83 -21.51 1.57 1.33
N GLU A 84 -20.28 1.70 0.81
CA GLU A 84 -19.91 1.28 -0.54
C GLU A 84 -20.00 -0.25 -0.69
N SER A 85 -19.61 -1.00 0.34
CA SER A 85 -19.70 -2.46 0.39
C SER A 85 -21.16 -2.94 0.41
N LEU A 86 -22.04 -2.30 1.18
CA LEU A 86 -23.48 -2.61 1.21
C LEU A 86 -24.18 -2.29 -0.12
N ARG A 87 -23.82 -1.18 -0.77
CA ARG A 87 -24.36 -0.78 -2.07
C ARG A 87 -23.93 -1.71 -3.20
N ASN A 88 -22.76 -2.35 -3.08
CA ASN A 88 -22.27 -3.35 -4.05
C ASN A 88 -22.87 -4.75 -3.88
N TRP A 89 -23.68 -5.01 -2.84
CA TRP A 89 -24.32 -6.32 -2.63
C TRP A 89 -25.63 -6.51 -3.42
N GLN A 90 -26.16 -5.46 -4.07
CA GLN A 90 -27.48 -5.49 -4.72
C GLN A 90 -27.51 -5.50 -6.26
N GLY A 91 -26.39 -5.80 -6.94
CA GLY A 91 -26.45 -6.38 -8.29
C GLY A 91 -25.48 -5.89 -9.37
N ARG A 92 -24.83 -6.89 -9.99
CA ARG A 92 -24.28 -7.00 -11.36
C ARG A 92 -22.92 -6.35 -11.74
N ASN A 93 -21.95 -7.27 -11.91
CA ASN A 93 -21.09 -7.53 -13.09
C ASN A 93 -20.57 -6.38 -13.96
N GLU A 94 -19.24 -6.25 -13.95
CA GLU A 94 -18.32 -6.03 -15.08
C GLU A 94 -18.85 -5.24 -16.30
N THR A 95 -18.50 -3.96 -16.39
CA THR A 95 -17.82 -3.34 -17.55
C THR A 95 -17.53 -1.88 -17.21
N GLY A 96 -16.40 -1.36 -17.68
CA GLY A 96 -15.96 -0.02 -17.34
C GLY A 96 -16.95 1.05 -17.80
N GLU A 97 -17.20 2.03 -16.95
CA GLU A 97 -17.05 3.45 -17.27
C GLU A 97 -17.35 4.29 -16.03
N ASN A 98 -16.65 5.42 -15.96
CA ASN A 98 -17.12 6.70 -15.45
C ASN A 98 -18.33 6.65 -14.50
N ASN A 99 -18.11 6.96 -13.22
CA ASN A 99 -18.82 8.08 -12.61
C ASN A 99 -18.14 8.56 -11.31
N ALA A 100 -17.37 9.63 -11.50
CA ALA A 100 -17.41 10.83 -10.68
C ALA A 100 -17.18 10.69 -9.16
N ILE A 101 -15.92 10.56 -8.75
CA ILE A 101 -15.42 11.28 -7.57
C ILE A 101 -14.12 11.97 -7.98
N ALA A 102 -14.17 13.30 -8.02
CA ALA A 102 -13.14 14.23 -8.48
C ALA A 102 -12.78 14.17 -9.98
N THR A 103 -13.29 15.14 -10.73
CA THR A 103 -12.97 15.53 -12.11
C THR A 103 -11.51 15.98 -12.33
N LEU A 104 -10.54 15.55 -11.50
CA LEU A 104 -9.12 15.72 -11.80
C LEU A 104 -8.67 14.67 -12.82
N ARG A 105 -9.07 14.87 -14.08
CA ARG A 105 -8.65 14.09 -15.23
C ARG A 105 -7.22 14.43 -15.62
N ILE A 106 -6.25 14.10 -14.76
CA ILE A 106 -4.84 14.10 -15.12
C ILE A 106 -4.46 12.63 -15.34
N LYS A 107 -4.22 12.24 -16.60
CA LYS A 107 -3.87 10.86 -17.01
C LYS A 107 -2.95 10.09 -16.03
N PRO A 108 -1.87 10.67 -15.47
CA PRO A 108 -1.01 9.99 -14.49
C PRO A 108 -1.69 9.62 -13.17
N LEU A 109 -2.61 10.43 -12.63
CA LEU A 109 -3.27 10.14 -11.35
C LEU A 109 -4.20 8.93 -11.45
N GLY A 110 -4.92 8.79 -12.57
CA GLY A 110 -5.76 7.62 -12.83
C GLY A 110 -4.96 6.32 -12.87
N ILE A 111 -3.75 6.36 -13.45
CA ILE A 111 -2.84 5.21 -13.50
C ILE A 111 -2.34 4.86 -12.09
N ILE A 112 -1.97 5.85 -11.28
CA ILE A 112 -1.52 5.63 -9.89
C ILE A 112 -2.64 4.98 -9.06
N ILE A 113 -3.87 5.47 -9.16
CA ILE A 113 -5.04 4.91 -8.45
C ILE A 113 -5.28 3.46 -8.90
N GLN A 114 -5.14 3.17 -10.20
CA GLN A 114 -5.30 1.82 -10.73
C GLN A 114 -4.19 0.87 -10.25
N VAL A 115 -2.94 1.34 -10.19
CA VAL A 115 -1.80 0.57 -9.65
C VAL A 115 -1.92 0.37 -8.14
N LEU A 116 -2.45 1.35 -7.41
CA LEU A 116 -2.77 1.21 -5.99
C LEU A 116 -3.82 0.12 -5.76
N ARG A 117 -4.85 0.05 -6.62
CA ARG A 117 -5.93 -0.94 -6.52
C ARG A 117 -5.49 -2.35 -6.97
N GLU A 118 -4.61 -2.43 -7.96
CA GLU A 118 -4.13 -3.70 -8.48
C GLU A 118 -2.64 -3.59 -8.89
N PRO A 119 -1.69 -3.80 -7.95
CA PRO A 119 -0.27 -3.56 -8.18
C PRO A 119 0.30 -4.42 -9.30
N SER A 120 -0.30 -5.58 -9.59
CA SER A 120 0.06 -6.42 -10.75
C SER A 120 -0.05 -5.70 -12.11
N ARG A 121 -0.82 -4.61 -12.21
CA ARG A 121 -0.97 -3.81 -13.45
C ARG A 121 0.10 -2.74 -13.65
N ALA A 122 1.09 -2.64 -12.77
CA ALA A 122 2.18 -1.67 -12.95
C ALA A 122 3.13 -2.04 -14.10
N ASP A 123 3.15 -3.31 -14.52
CA ASP A 123 3.78 -3.76 -15.78
C ASP A 123 2.85 -3.33 -16.95
N LEU A 124 3.01 -2.08 -17.38
CA LEU A 124 2.15 -1.43 -18.38
C LEU A 124 2.45 -1.94 -19.78
N ASP A 125 3.69 -2.34 -20.04
CA ASP A 125 4.13 -2.87 -21.32
C ASP A 125 4.11 -4.40 -21.41
N SER A 126 3.74 -5.10 -20.31
CA SER A 126 3.70 -6.57 -20.22
C SER A 126 5.04 -7.22 -20.58
N SER A 127 6.15 -6.52 -20.37
CA SER A 127 7.50 -7.02 -20.65
C SER A 127 7.95 -8.08 -19.66
N GLY A 128 7.27 -8.21 -18.51
CA GLY A 128 7.68 -9.06 -17.41
C GLY A 128 8.90 -8.52 -16.65
N VAL A 129 9.27 -7.25 -16.88
CA VAL A 129 10.35 -6.56 -16.17
C VAL A 129 9.89 -5.14 -15.81
N ILE A 130 9.89 -4.81 -14.52
CA ILE A 130 9.49 -3.47 -14.09
C ILE A 130 10.57 -2.45 -14.47
N SER A 131 10.28 -1.65 -15.50
CA SER A 131 11.12 -0.54 -15.96
C SER A 131 11.20 0.57 -14.91
N PHE A 132 12.16 1.49 -15.07
CA PHE A 132 12.32 2.61 -14.13
C PHE A 132 11.07 3.51 -14.05
N ARG A 133 10.34 3.66 -15.17
CA ARG A 133 9.10 4.46 -15.21
C ARG A 133 7.95 3.78 -14.49
N GLU A 134 7.81 2.47 -14.67
CA GLU A 134 6.80 1.66 -13.99
C GLU A 134 7.10 1.56 -12.49
N ALA A 135 8.38 1.43 -12.13
CA ALA A 135 8.84 1.48 -10.75
C ALA A 135 8.51 2.82 -10.09
N PHE A 136 8.59 3.93 -10.82
CA PHE A 136 8.20 5.24 -10.31
C PHE A 136 6.68 5.31 -10.04
N LEU A 137 5.86 4.81 -10.97
CA LEU A 137 4.40 4.77 -10.80
C LEU A 137 3.98 3.86 -9.64
N LEU A 138 4.58 2.67 -9.57
CA LEU A 138 4.36 1.73 -8.48
C LEU A 138 4.85 2.30 -7.14
N GLY A 139 6.04 2.88 -7.13
CA GLY A 139 6.64 3.49 -5.95
C GLY A 139 5.79 4.64 -5.42
N THR A 140 5.24 5.48 -6.30
CA THR A 140 4.33 6.57 -5.89
C THR A 140 2.99 6.04 -5.38
N ALA A 141 2.42 5.00 -6.00
CA ALA A 141 1.22 4.35 -5.49
C ALA A 141 1.42 3.81 -4.06
N LEU A 142 2.45 2.99 -3.86
CA LEU A 142 2.79 2.42 -2.54
C LEU A 142 3.16 3.48 -1.51
N ALA A 143 3.79 4.57 -1.94
CA ALA A 143 4.13 5.70 -1.09
C ALA A 143 2.89 6.44 -0.56
N LEU A 144 1.84 6.58 -1.37
CA LEU A 144 0.60 7.26 -0.96
C LEU A 144 -0.12 6.53 0.17
N ASP A 145 -0.11 5.20 0.17
CA ASP A 145 -0.68 4.37 1.25
C ASP A 145 0.05 4.61 2.59
N ALA A 146 1.38 4.72 2.53
CA ALA A 146 2.21 4.94 3.72
C ALA A 146 2.15 6.37 4.29
N LEU A 147 1.55 7.34 3.58
CA LEU A 147 1.45 8.73 4.06
C LEU A 147 0.62 8.81 5.34
N GLY A 148 -0.60 8.27 5.38
CA GLY A 148 -1.46 8.37 6.56
C GLY A 148 -0.82 7.75 7.80
N ALA A 149 -0.27 6.55 7.64
CA ALA A 149 0.40 5.83 8.72
C ALA A 149 1.71 6.50 9.17
N GLY A 150 2.47 7.15 8.28
CA GLY A 150 3.64 7.96 8.65
C GLY A 150 3.27 9.17 9.51
N MET A 151 2.16 9.84 9.21
CA MET A 151 1.67 10.97 10.01
C MET A 151 1.25 10.49 11.41
N GLY A 152 0.49 9.40 11.49
CA GLY A 152 0.08 8.78 12.75
C GLY A 152 1.26 8.30 13.60
N ALA A 153 2.31 7.79 12.97
CA ALA A 153 3.55 7.42 13.64
C ALA A 153 4.21 8.65 14.31
N SER A 154 4.30 9.77 13.61
CA SER A 154 4.85 11.00 14.16
C SER A 154 4.05 11.52 15.36
N LEU A 155 2.71 11.52 15.26
CA LEU A 155 1.82 11.87 16.37
C LEU A 155 1.96 10.93 17.59
N SER A 156 2.32 9.68 17.34
CA SER A 156 2.60 8.69 18.40
C SER A 156 3.99 8.85 19.03
N GLY A 157 4.77 9.84 18.58
CA GLY A 157 6.10 10.18 19.10
C GLY A 157 7.27 9.45 18.43
N PHE A 158 7.03 8.71 17.33
CA PHE A 158 8.11 8.01 16.63
C PHE A 158 9.07 9.00 15.97
N LYS A 159 10.38 8.78 16.16
CA LYS A 159 11.41 9.65 15.57
C LYS A 159 11.57 9.35 14.07
N PRO A 160 11.50 10.37 13.19
CA PRO A 160 11.67 10.18 11.74
C PRO A 160 13.05 9.61 11.38
N ALA A 161 14.10 10.09 12.07
CA ALA A 161 15.49 9.70 11.80
C ALA A 161 15.75 8.19 11.92
N LEU A 162 14.98 7.49 12.77
CA LEU A 162 15.09 6.05 12.93
C LEU A 162 14.05 5.31 12.07
N THR A 163 12.83 5.81 11.98
CA THR A 163 11.71 5.13 11.34
C THR A 163 11.84 5.08 9.82
N VAL A 164 12.27 6.18 9.18
CA VAL A 164 12.42 6.27 7.72
C VAL A 164 13.42 5.25 7.15
N PRO A 165 14.67 5.14 7.64
CA PRO A 165 15.60 4.14 7.12
C PRO A 165 15.15 2.71 7.41
N LEU A 166 14.47 2.49 8.55
CA LEU A 166 13.89 1.19 8.89
C LEU A 166 12.79 0.78 7.91
N VAL A 167 11.88 1.69 7.56
CA VAL A 167 10.84 1.43 6.54
C VAL A 167 11.48 1.10 5.21
N GLY A 168 12.47 1.88 4.75
CA GLY A 168 13.16 1.58 3.48
C GLY A 168 13.81 0.20 3.47
N CYS A 169 14.50 -0.17 4.56
CA CYS A 169 15.13 -1.47 4.71
C CYS A 169 14.11 -2.61 4.76
N CYS A 170 13.06 -2.47 5.58
CA CYS A 170 11.96 -3.43 5.68
C CYS A 170 11.28 -3.62 4.32
N LYS A 171 10.98 -2.54 3.60
CA LYS A 171 10.35 -2.60 2.27
C LYS A 171 11.22 -3.33 1.26
N PHE A 172 12.52 -3.06 1.23
CA PHE A 172 13.46 -3.78 0.38
C PHE A 172 13.49 -5.28 0.69
N LEU A 173 13.53 -5.65 1.97
CA LEU A 173 13.54 -7.05 2.41
C LEU A 173 12.22 -7.75 2.09
N LEU A 174 11.09 -7.10 2.38
CA LEU A 174 9.75 -7.66 2.19
C LEU A 174 9.39 -7.84 0.71
N ILE A 175 9.73 -6.88 -0.16
CA ILE A 175 9.52 -7.05 -1.60
C ILE A 175 10.36 -8.22 -2.11
N ASN A 176 11.63 -8.33 -1.72
CA ASN A 176 12.48 -9.45 -2.13
C ASN A 176 12.00 -10.80 -1.60
N ALA A 177 11.56 -10.85 -0.33
CA ALA A 177 10.98 -12.06 0.26
C ALA A 177 9.70 -12.46 -0.48
N GLY A 178 8.82 -11.49 -0.74
CA GLY A 178 7.59 -11.69 -1.52
C GLY A 178 7.89 -12.20 -2.92
N LEU A 179 8.85 -11.63 -3.64
CA LEU A 179 9.25 -12.08 -4.98
C LEU A 179 9.69 -13.55 -4.99
N ARG A 180 10.50 -13.96 -4.00
CA ARG A 180 10.97 -15.35 -3.88
C ARG A 180 9.83 -16.31 -3.53
N TRP A 181 8.97 -15.93 -2.59
CA TRP A 181 7.81 -16.74 -2.20
C TRP A 181 6.79 -16.85 -3.33
N GLY A 182 6.47 -15.74 -3.99
CA GLY A 182 5.61 -15.73 -5.17
C GLY A 182 6.16 -16.62 -6.27
N ALA A 183 7.46 -16.55 -6.56
CA ALA A 183 8.08 -17.37 -7.60
C ALA A 183 8.11 -18.88 -7.26
N ALA A 184 8.08 -19.23 -5.97
CA ALA A 184 8.01 -20.62 -5.52
C ALA A 184 6.62 -21.25 -5.72
N ILE A 185 5.58 -20.44 -6.00
CA ILE A 185 4.23 -20.92 -6.31
C ILE A 185 4.26 -21.59 -7.70
N LYS A 186 4.05 -22.92 -7.76
CA LYS A 186 4.15 -23.69 -9.01
C LYS A 186 3.06 -23.31 -10.03
N ASN A 187 3.52 -23.11 -11.27
CA ASN A 187 2.78 -22.71 -12.48
C ASN A 187 1.53 -23.51 -12.87
N GLY A 188 1.21 -24.62 -12.20
CA GLY A 188 0.04 -25.45 -12.53
C GLY A 188 -1.27 -24.95 -11.93
N MET A 189 -1.22 -24.24 -10.79
CA MET A 189 -2.41 -23.87 -10.01
C MET A 189 -2.89 -22.44 -10.29
N LEU A 190 -2.10 -21.63 -10.99
CA LEU A 190 -2.33 -20.19 -11.14
C LEU A 190 -2.66 -19.71 -12.56
N ARG A 191 -2.55 -20.57 -13.59
CA ARG A 191 -2.90 -20.18 -14.97
C ARG A 191 -4.41 -20.00 -15.18
N ASN A 192 -5.24 -20.65 -14.35
CA ASN A 192 -6.70 -20.48 -14.31
C ASN A 192 -7.22 -19.94 -12.97
N GLY A 193 -6.37 -19.69 -11.98
CA GLY A 193 -6.76 -19.45 -10.58
C GLY A 193 -6.36 -18.09 -9.99
N SER A 194 -5.73 -17.19 -10.76
CA SER A 194 -5.23 -15.91 -10.24
C SER A 194 -6.32 -15.00 -9.67
N GLY A 195 -7.56 -15.10 -10.18
CA GLY A 195 -8.72 -14.41 -9.60
C GLY A 195 -9.19 -15.02 -8.27
N LEU A 196 -9.20 -16.36 -8.18
CA LEU A 196 -9.61 -17.10 -6.98
C LEU A 196 -8.62 -16.95 -5.83
N LEU A 197 -7.31 -16.93 -6.10
CA LEU A 197 -6.29 -16.79 -5.05
C LEU A 197 -6.29 -15.37 -4.46
N SER A 198 -6.41 -14.35 -5.31
CA SER A 198 -6.60 -12.96 -4.89
C SER A 198 -7.88 -12.80 -4.07
N GLY A 199 -9.00 -13.38 -4.54
CA GLY A 199 -10.27 -13.39 -3.83
C GLY A 199 -10.24 -14.15 -2.49
N PHE A 200 -9.50 -15.27 -2.41
CA PHE A 200 -9.37 -16.06 -1.19
C PHE A 200 -8.51 -15.37 -0.12
N ILE A 201 -7.45 -14.66 -0.53
CA ILE A 201 -6.63 -13.85 0.38
C ILE A 201 -7.46 -12.68 0.92
N LEU A 202 -8.26 -12.01 0.08
CA LEU A 202 -9.17 -10.95 0.51
C LEU A 202 -10.26 -11.48 1.48
N PHE A 203 -10.81 -12.67 1.18
CA PHE A 203 -11.82 -13.33 2.02
C PHE A 203 -11.27 -13.69 3.41
N MET A 204 -10.07 -14.28 3.48
CA MET A 204 -9.42 -14.63 4.75
C MET A 204 -9.03 -13.39 5.56
N LEU A 205 -8.54 -12.33 4.91
CA LEU A 205 -8.22 -11.08 5.58
C LEU A 205 -9.48 -10.47 6.23
N GLY A 206 -10.60 -10.44 5.48
CA GLY A 206 -11.88 -9.95 6.00
C GLY A 206 -12.48 -10.83 7.11
N PHE A 207 -12.25 -12.14 7.09
CA PHE A 207 -12.72 -13.06 8.13
C PHE A 207 -11.96 -12.89 9.45
N ILE A 208 -10.65 -12.65 9.38
CA ILE A 208 -9.80 -12.46 10.56
C ILE A 208 -10.13 -11.14 11.28
N GLU A 209 -10.44 -10.07 10.54
CA GLU A 209 -10.86 -8.78 11.10
C GLU A 209 -12.22 -8.85 11.84
N ILE A 210 -13.08 -9.82 11.50
CA ILE A 210 -14.40 -10.01 12.13
C ILE A 210 -14.32 -10.80 13.45
N MET A 211 -13.27 -11.61 13.61
CA MET A 211 -13.08 -12.46 14.79
C MET A 211 -12.15 -11.87 15.86
N GLY A 212 -11.53 -10.70 15.59
CA GLY A 212 -10.66 -9.96 16.52
C GLY A 212 -11.27 -8.62 16.95
#